data_AF-A0A1H4FRM3-F1
#
_entry.id   AF-A0A1H4FRM3-F1
#
_cell.length_a   1.000
_cell.length_b   1.000
_cell.length_c   1.000
_cell.angle_alpha   90.00
_cell.angle_beta   90.00
_cell.angle_gamma   90.00
#
_symmetry.space_group_name_H-M   'P 1'
#
loop_
_entity.id
_entity.type
_entity.pdbx_description
1 polymer ?
#
loop_
_entity_poly.entity_id
_entity_poly.type
_entity_poly.pdbx_seq_one_letter_code
_entity_poly.pdbx_strand_id
1 'polypeptide(L)'
;MFRFNRTYFLLALGLFLVEVLIAMYVKDAIIRPYGGDFLVVIWLYCCVMAVVEVNKTKAAIGVLLFAYLIEILQYFRYAHRLGLEHNKVAMIVLGSSFEWGDMIAYTLGVLTVLLIEWRLRLKKVLQ
;
A
#
# COMPACT_ATOMS: atom_id res chain seq x y z
N MET A 1 5.52 -15.92 -14.86
CA MET A 1 5.10 -15.52 -16.22
C MET A 1 4.31 -14.23 -16.07
N PHE A 2 4.68 -13.17 -16.79
CA PHE A 2 3.95 -11.90 -16.75
C PHE A 2 2.64 -12.05 -17.52
N ARG A 3 1.52 -11.61 -16.93
CA ARG A 3 0.20 -11.66 -17.56
C ARG A 3 -0.50 -10.34 -17.27
N PHE A 4 -0.82 -9.59 -18.33
CA PHE A 4 -1.49 -8.31 -18.19
C PHE A 4 -3.00 -8.50 -17.98
N ASN A 5 -3.49 -8.22 -16.77
CA ASN A 5 -4.92 -8.30 -16.46
C ASN A 5 -5.55 -6.91 -16.47
N ARG A 6 -6.32 -6.62 -17.53
CA ARG A 6 -6.99 -5.33 -17.73
C ARG A 6 -7.92 -4.93 -16.59
N THR A 7 -8.56 -5.89 -15.91
CA THR A 7 -9.49 -5.59 -14.82
C THR A 7 -8.74 -5.05 -13.60
N TYR A 8 -7.68 -5.73 -13.16
CA TYR A 8 -6.86 -5.24 -12.04
C TYR A 8 -6.11 -3.96 -12.41
N PHE A 9 -5.72 -3.80 -13.67
CA PHE A 9 -5.10 -2.55 -14.15
C PHE A 9 -6.05 -1.36 -14.08
N LEU A 10 -7.30 -1.51 -14.52
CA LEU A 10 -8.31 -0.45 -14.42
C LEU A 10 -8.66 -0.13 -12.96
N LEU A 11 -8.71 -1.15 -12.09
CA LEU A 11 -8.89 -0.94 -10.64
C LEU A 11 -7.71 -0.16 -10.05
N ALA A 12 -6.47 -0.53 -10.38
CA ALA A 12 -5.29 0.20 -9.94
C ALA A 12 -5.32 1.66 -10.43
N LEU A 13 -5.69 1.89 -11.69
CA LEU A 13 -5.80 3.25 -12.23
C LEU A 13 -6.88 4.06 -11.50
N GLY A 14 -8.04 3.46 -11.23
CA GLY A 14 -9.12 4.10 -10.47
C GLY A 14 -8.70 4.44 -9.05
N LEU A 15 -8.06 3.51 -8.35
CA LEU A 15 -7.52 3.73 -7.01
C LEU A 15 -6.48 4.84 -6.98
N PHE A 16 -5.56 4.87 -7.95
CA PHE A 16 -4.56 5.93 -8.08
C PHE A 16 -5.20 7.30 -8.26
N LEU A 17 -6.23 7.41 -9.09
CA LEU A 17 -6.97 8.67 -9.25
C LEU A 17 -7.64 9.08 -7.94
N VAL A 18 -8.23 8.15 -7.20
CA VAL A 18 -8.82 8.43 -5.88
C VAL A 18 -7.76 8.91 -4.89
N GLU A 19 -6.58 8.28 -4.84
CA GLU A 19 -5.47 8.72 -4.00
C GLU A 19 -5.01 10.14 -4.36
N VAL A 20 -4.87 10.43 -5.66
CA VAL A 20 -4.50 11.76 -6.15
C VAL A 20 -5.58 12.80 -5.78
N LEU A 21 -6.86 12.44 -5.90
CA LEU A 21 -7.97 13.31 -5.49
C LEU A 21 -7.94 13.55 -3.98
N ILE A 22 -7.69 12.52 -3.16
CA ILE A 22 -7.53 12.68 -1.70
C ILE A 22 -6.35 13.61 -1.43
N ALA A 23 -5.20 13.39 -2.06
CA ALA A 23 -4.00 14.22 -1.86
C ALA A 23 -4.20 15.69 -2.27
N MET A 24 -5.00 15.97 -3.30
CA MET A 24 -5.26 17.32 -3.81
C MET A 24 -6.39 18.05 -3.07
N TYR A 25 -7.48 17.36 -2.75
CA TYR A 25 -8.71 17.98 -2.25
C TYR A 25 -8.92 17.78 -0.74
N VAL A 26 -8.40 16.71 -0.16
CA VAL A 26 -8.54 16.42 1.27
C VAL A 26 -7.32 16.98 2.00
N LYS A 27 -7.53 18.09 2.71
CA LYS A 27 -6.50 18.76 3.53
C LYS A 27 -6.56 18.35 5.01
N ASP A 28 -7.21 17.23 5.31
CA ASP A 28 -7.32 16.71 6.68
C ASP A 28 -6.06 15.95 7.09
N ALA A 29 -5.58 16.23 8.31
CA ALA A 29 -4.36 15.63 8.87
C ALA A 29 -4.47 14.12 9.16
N ILE A 30 -5.68 13.54 9.10
CA ILE A 30 -5.94 12.12 9.43
C ILE A 30 -6.25 11.31 8.17
N ILE A 31 -7.15 11.80 7.31
CA ILE A 31 -7.55 11.07 6.10
C ILE A 31 -6.41 11.03 5.10
N ARG A 32 -5.62 12.11 5.02
CA ARG A 32 -4.53 12.24 4.05
C ARG A 32 -3.38 11.24 4.27
N PRO A 33 -2.84 11.06 5.51
CA PRO A 33 -1.85 10.01 5.78
C PRO A 33 -2.52 8.62 5.86
N TYR A 34 -3.32 8.34 6.89
CA TYR A 34 -3.80 6.98 7.16
C TYR A 34 -4.76 6.40 6.09
N GLY A 35 -5.58 7.26 5.48
CA GLY A 35 -6.48 6.84 4.40
C GLY A 35 -5.72 6.56 3.10
N GLY A 36 -4.66 7.33 2.84
CA GLY A 36 -3.71 7.08 1.76
C GLY A 36 -3.00 5.74 1.95
N ASP A 37 -2.42 5.51 3.14
CA ASP A 37 -1.64 4.30 3.44
C ASP A 37 -2.46 3.02 3.31
N PHE A 38 -3.71 3.04 3.77
CA PHE A 38 -4.65 1.94 3.57
C PHE A 38 -4.93 1.68 2.08
N LEU A 39 -5.14 2.73 1.28
CA LEU A 39 -5.40 2.60 -0.15
C LEU A 39 -4.14 2.15 -0.92
N VAL A 40 -2.96 2.60 -0.51
CA VAL A 40 -1.70 2.37 -1.23
C VAL A 40 -1.33 0.89 -1.27
N VAL A 41 -1.57 0.14 -0.18
CA VAL A 41 -1.33 -1.32 -0.19
C VAL A 41 -2.35 -2.05 -1.06
N ILE A 42 -3.60 -1.58 -1.15
CA ILE A 42 -4.61 -2.15 -2.04
C ILE A 42 -4.23 -1.86 -3.50
N TRP A 43 -3.80 -0.63 -3.77
CA TRP A 43 -3.31 -0.21 -5.08
C TRP A 43 -2.07 -1.02 -5.52
N LEU A 44 -1.07 -1.16 -4.65
CA LEU A 44 0.12 -1.99 -4.87
C LEU A 44 -0.27 -3.43 -5.18
N TYR A 45 -1.21 -4.01 -4.42
CA TYR A 45 -1.73 -5.33 -4.69
C TYR A 45 -2.35 -5.43 -6.09
N CYS A 46 -3.20 -4.48 -6.48
CA CYS A 46 -3.80 -4.45 -7.80
C CYS A 46 -2.74 -4.31 -8.90
N CYS A 47 -1.70 -3.49 -8.71
CA CYS A 47 -0.58 -3.35 -9.64
C CYS A 47 0.18 -4.67 -9.82
N VAL A 48 0.51 -5.37 -8.73
CA VAL A 48 1.17 -6.68 -8.78
C VAL A 48 0.31 -7.69 -9.54
N MET A 49 -0.98 -7.78 -9.21
CA MET A 49 -1.93 -8.68 -9.86
C MET A 49 -2.23 -8.31 -11.32
N ALA A 50 -2.05 -7.03 -11.70
CA ALA A 50 -2.23 -6.55 -13.06
C ALA A 50 -1.10 -6.99 -13.99
N VAL A 51 0.12 -7.17 -13.47
CA VAL A 51 1.32 -7.44 -14.28
C VAL A 51 1.83 -8.87 -14.10
N VAL A 52 1.69 -9.44 -12.91
CA VAL A 52 2.27 -10.73 -12.53
C VAL A 52 1.19 -11.74 -12.21
N GLU A 53 1.26 -12.91 -12.84
CA GLU A 53 0.39 -14.04 -12.50
C GLU A 53 0.97 -14.78 -11.29
N VAL A 54 0.54 -14.38 -10.10
CA VAL A 54 0.92 -15.02 -8.84
C VAL A 54 -0.32 -15.42 -8.04
N ASN A 55 -0.13 -16.28 -7.04
CA ASN A 55 -1.18 -16.59 -6.10
C ASN A 55 -1.57 -15.31 -5.32
N LYS A 56 -2.85 -14.98 -5.34
CA LYS A 56 -3.47 -13.83 -4.66
C LYS A 56 -3.02 -13.68 -3.21
N THR A 57 -2.95 -14.76 -2.45
CA THR A 57 -2.49 -14.73 -1.05
C THR A 57 -0.99 -14.41 -0.96
N LYS A 58 -0.18 -14.93 -1.88
CA LYS A 58 1.26 -14.63 -1.94
C LYS A 58 1.51 -13.17 -2.32
N ALA A 59 0.74 -12.62 -3.28
CA ALA A 59 0.81 -11.19 -3.61
C ALA A 59 0.47 -10.32 -2.41
N ALA A 60 -0.62 -10.61 -1.71
CA ALA A 60 -1.06 -9.86 -0.55
C ALA A 60 -0.02 -9.86 0.59
N ILE A 61 0.54 -11.03 0.91
CA ILE A 61 1.62 -11.15 1.90
C ILE A 61 2.88 -10.40 1.43
N GLY A 62 3.23 -10.52 0.14
CA GLY A 62 4.38 -9.82 -0.42
C GLY A 62 4.25 -8.29 -0.31
N VAL A 63 3.07 -7.75 -0.59
CA VAL A 63 2.78 -6.31 -0.43
C VAL A 63 2.86 -5.88 1.03
N LEU A 64 2.33 -6.68 1.97
CA LEU A 64 2.44 -6.38 3.41
C LEU A 64 3.89 -6.34 3.88
N LEU A 65 4.68 -7.36 3.51
CA LEU A 65 6.10 -7.42 3.85
C LEU A 65 6.88 -6.26 3.21
N PHE A 66 6.53 -5.88 1.98
CA PHE A 66 7.13 -4.74 1.32
C PHE A 66 6.82 -3.43 2.05
N ALA A 67 5.57 -3.19 2.44
CA ALA A 67 5.19 -2.01 3.23
C ALA A 67 5.93 -1.96 4.57
N TYR A 68 5.99 -3.08 5.30
CA TYR A 68 6.76 -3.16 6.56
C TYR A 68 8.26 -2.92 6.35
N LEU A 69 8.82 -3.42 5.25
CA LEU A 69 10.23 -3.19 4.93
C LEU A 69 10.51 -1.72 4.66
N ILE A 70 9.61 -1.01 3.98
CA ILE A 70 9.71 0.45 3.78
C ILE A 70 9.75 1.14 5.15
N GLU A 71 8.86 0.79 6.08
CA GLU A 71 8.82 1.47 7.40
C GLU A 71 9.99 1.12 8.29
N ILE A 72 10.48 -0.12 8.24
CA ILE A 72 11.72 -0.50 8.92
C ILE A 72 12.89 0.28 8.33
N LEU A 73 12.95 0.47 7.02
CA LEU A 73 13.99 1.25 6.36
C LEU A 73 13.92 2.74 6.77
N GLN A 74 12.72 3.29 6.91
CA GLN A 74 12.50 4.63 7.46
C GLN A 74 12.96 4.73 8.92
N TYR A 75 12.64 3.73 9.74
CA TYR A 75 13.07 3.63 11.13
C TYR A 75 14.60 3.60 11.27
N PHE A 76 15.30 2.76 10.48
CA PHE A 76 16.76 2.70 10.48
C PHE A 76 17.39 4.03 10.02
N ARG A 77 16.80 4.70 9.02
CA ARG A 77 17.26 6.02 8.57
C ARG A 77 17.00 7.12 9.60
N TYR A 78 15.92 7.04 10.37
CA TYR A 78 15.64 7.97 11.46
C TYR A 78 16.58 7.73 12.66
N ALA A 79 16.80 6.47 13.05
CA ALA A 79 17.74 6.09 14.09
C ALA A 79 19.18 6.53 13.74
N HIS A 80 19.57 6.46 12.47
CA HIS A 80 20.86 6.97 12.00
C HIS A 80 20.90 8.51 11.85
N ARG A 81 19.74 9.18 11.82
CA ARG A 81 19.58 10.65 11.71
C ARG A 81 19.70 11.41 13.03
N LEU A 82 19.92 10.74 14.16
CA LEU A 82 20.33 11.38 15.43
C LEU A 82 21.68 12.14 15.36
N GLY A 83 22.29 12.27 14.17
CA GLY A 83 23.44 13.16 13.91
C GLY A 83 23.47 13.85 12.54
N LEU A 84 22.40 13.84 11.72
CA LEU A 84 22.41 14.38 10.34
C LEU A 84 21.12 15.15 10.00
N GLU A 85 20.91 16.30 10.64
CA GLU A 85 19.76 17.20 10.41
C GLU A 85 19.82 17.99 9.07
N HIS A 86 20.91 17.92 8.30
CA HIS A 86 21.17 18.94 7.29
C HIS A 86 20.55 18.73 5.90
N ASN A 87 19.90 17.60 5.60
CA ASN A 87 19.38 17.35 4.24
C ASN A 87 17.86 17.16 4.20
N LYS A 88 17.15 18.29 4.11
CA LYS A 88 15.67 18.38 4.04
C LYS A 88 15.07 17.60 2.87
N VAL A 89 15.79 17.44 1.76
CA VAL A 89 15.31 16.71 0.57
C VAL A 89 15.18 15.21 0.86
N ALA A 90 16.13 14.63 1.59
CA ALA A 90 16.04 13.23 2.03
C ALA A 90 14.93 13.01 3.07
N MET A 91 14.58 14.03 3.87
CA MET A 91 13.47 13.97 4.84
C MET A 91 12.10 13.98 4.16
N ILE A 92 11.96 14.67 3.04
CA ILE A 92 10.70 14.77 2.30
C ILE A 92 10.45 13.53 1.43
N VAL A 93 11.50 12.97 0.81
CA VAL A 93 11.37 11.78 -0.07
C VAL A 93 11.18 10.47 0.72
N LEU A 94 11.52 10.45 2.01
CA LEU A 94 11.53 9.22 2.81
C LEU A 94 10.43 9.13 3.87
N GLY A 95 9.48 10.06 3.87
CA GLY A 95 8.38 10.03 4.83
C GLY A 95 8.79 10.51 6.23
N SER A 96 7.79 10.98 6.97
CA SER A 96 7.88 11.22 8.40
C SER A 96 8.12 9.91 9.13
N SER A 97 8.78 10.02 10.28
CA SER A 97 9.01 9.02 11.31
C SER A 97 8.11 7.77 11.26
N PHE A 98 8.69 6.60 11.53
CA PHE A 98 7.96 5.36 11.80
C PHE A 98 6.72 5.60 12.70
N GLU A 99 5.53 5.41 12.14
CA GLU A 99 4.26 5.47 12.87
C GLU A 99 3.63 4.09 12.97
N TRP A 100 3.26 3.70 14.19
CA TRP A 100 2.50 2.47 14.42
C TRP A 100 1.12 2.48 13.74
N GLY A 101 0.57 3.67 13.48
CA GLY A 101 -0.68 3.84 12.75
C GLY A 101 -0.60 3.26 11.34
N ASP A 102 0.51 3.47 10.66
CA ASP A 102 0.71 3.05 9.27
C ASP A 102 0.79 1.52 9.18
N MET A 103 1.47 0.87 10.14
CA MET A 103 1.45 -0.60 10.25
C MET A 103 0.04 -1.17 10.39
N ILE A 104 -0.82 -0.52 11.18
CA ILE A 104 -2.22 -0.94 11.33
C ILE A 104 -2.99 -0.72 10.02
N ALA A 105 -2.81 0.45 9.38
CA ALA A 105 -3.45 0.76 8.09
C ALA A 105 -3.06 -0.26 7.01
N TYR A 106 -1.77 -0.60 6.88
CA TYR A 106 -1.30 -1.61 5.95
C TYR A 106 -1.86 -2.99 6.23
N THR A 107 -1.90 -3.39 7.50
CA THR A 107 -2.49 -4.67 7.92
C THR A 107 -3.96 -4.73 7.53
N LEU A 108 -4.72 -3.69 7.82
CA LEU A 108 -6.15 -3.60 7.49
C LEU A 108 -6.39 -3.59 5.98
N GLY A 109 -5.56 -2.88 5.20
CA GLY A 109 -5.65 -2.85 3.74
C GLY A 109 -5.45 -4.23 3.13
N VAL A 110 -4.39 -4.93 3.56
CA VAL A 110 -4.10 -6.30 3.10
C VAL A 110 -5.17 -7.29 3.58
N LEU A 111 -5.65 -7.18 4.82
CA LEU A 111 -6.74 -8.01 5.33
C LEU A 111 -8.01 -7.84 4.49
N THR A 112 -8.33 -6.60 4.12
CA THR A 112 -9.48 -6.27 3.26
C THR A 112 -9.35 -6.93 1.89
N VAL A 113 -8.18 -6.86 1.27
CA VAL A 113 -7.89 -7.56 0.01
C VAL A 113 -8.09 -9.07 0.15
N LEU A 114 -7.53 -9.67 1.20
CA LEU A 114 -7.66 -11.11 1.45
C LEU A 114 -9.11 -11.54 1.67
N LEU A 115 -9.90 -10.73 2.40
CA LEU A 115 -11.32 -10.98 2.63
C LEU A 115 -12.14 -10.89 1.33
N ILE A 116 -11.88 -9.89 0.50
CA ILE A 116 -12.54 -9.73 -0.81
C ILE A 116 -12.21 -10.94 -1.70
N GLU A 117 -10.93 -11.32 -1.77
CA GLU A 117 -10.50 -12.45 -2.59
C GLU A 117 -11.05 -13.78 -2.09
N TRP A 118 -11.16 -13.97 -0.77
CA TRP A 118 -11.81 -15.13 -0.19
C TRP A 118 -13.30 -15.18 -0.52
N ARG A 119 -14.02 -14.05 -0.38
CA ARG A 119 -15.44 -13.90 -0.80
C ARG A 119 -15.64 -14.23 -2.28
N LEU A 120 -14.78 -13.73 -3.16
CA LEU A 120 -14.84 -13.98 -4.59
C LEU A 120 -14.55 -15.45 -4.93
N ARG A 121 -13.60 -16.07 -4.24
CA ARG A 121 -13.30 -17.51 -4.39
C ARG A 121 -14.49 -18.36 -3.96
N LEU A 122 -15.14 -18.06 -2.82
CA LEU A 122 -16.31 -18.79 -2.33
C LEU A 122 -17.48 -18.74 -3.33
N LYS A 123 -17.78 -17.57 -3.92
CA LYS A 123 -18.83 -17.46 -4.94
C LYS A 123 -18.57 -18.35 -6.15
N LYS A 124 -17.31 -18.54 -6.54
CA LYS A 124 -16.92 -19.37 -7.67
C LYS A 124 -16.97 -20.88 -7.39
N VAL A 125 -16.96 -21.28 -6.12
CA VAL A 125 -17.09 -22.69 -5.69
C VAL A 125 -18.55 -23.09 -5.47
N LEU A 126 -19.40 -22.12 -5.13
CA LEU A 126 -20.84 -22.30 -4.89
C LEU A 126 -21.72 -22.17 -6.15
N GLN A 127 -21.14 -21.83 -7.30
CA GLN A 127 -21.78 -21.81 -8.63
C GLN A 127 -21.24 -22.96 -9.49
#